data_AF-A0A060BRB1-F1
#
_entry.id   AF-A0A060BRB1-F1
#
_cell.length_a   1.000
_cell.length_b   1.000
_cell.length_c   1.000
_cell.angle_alpha   90.00
_cell.angle_beta   90.00
_cell.angle_gamma   90.00
#
_symmetry.space_group_name_H-M   'P 1'
#
loop_
_entity.id
_entity.type
_entity.pdbx_description
1 polymer ?
#
loop_
_entity_poly.entity_id
_entity_poly.type
_entity_poly.pdbx_seq_one_letter_code
_entity_poly.pdbx_strand_id
1 'polypeptide(L)'
;MLAIVLLILLSWIFLPGGGLGRSASACLLRMPCVALNGRFSGTVQPTGTQTVAFALFDAIIRSPRTDVELVAFADPRFGGVEAWRGLPGVTLVEVPFQSWSRAKAQAWEQFVFPFAARRRGCRVAHHPIMTSPILKAGCRSVVTLHDLNFYHHPEWFSWRIRAVFGITALPGLH
;
A
#
# COMPACT_ATOMS: atom_id res chain seq x y z
N MET A 1 -4.64 29.07 -9.23
CA MET A 1 -4.06 27.74 -8.95
C MET A 1 -3.50 27.71 -7.51
N LEU A 2 -4.39 27.95 -6.51
CA LEU A 2 -4.01 28.06 -5.09
C LEU A 2 -5.16 27.70 -4.13
N ALA A 3 -6.20 26.99 -4.60
CA ALA A 3 -7.47 26.82 -3.87
C ALA A 3 -7.82 25.37 -3.49
N ILE A 4 -6.97 24.38 -3.76
CA ILE A 4 -7.25 22.96 -3.44
C ILE A 4 -6.46 22.45 -2.23
N VAL A 5 -5.48 23.22 -1.74
CA VAL A 5 -4.69 22.86 -0.54
C VAL A 5 -5.40 23.22 0.78
N LEU A 6 -6.46 24.03 0.73
CA LEU A 6 -7.11 24.60 1.94
C LEU A 6 -8.24 23.72 2.54
N LEU A 7 -8.70 22.68 1.85
CA LEU A 7 -9.77 21.80 2.36
C LEU A 7 -9.28 20.60 3.20
N ILE A 8 -7.96 20.45 3.39
CA ILE A 8 -7.35 19.41 4.25
C ILE A 8 -7.05 19.95 5.67
N LEU A 9 -7.19 21.26 5.90
CA LEU A 9 -6.80 21.93 7.14
C LEU A 9 -7.90 22.07 8.19
N LEU A 10 -9.16 21.73 7.90
CA LEU A 10 -10.29 21.98 8.83
C LEU A 10 -10.87 20.77 9.57
N SER A 11 -10.32 19.56 9.39
CA SER A 11 -10.68 18.39 10.23
C SER A 11 -9.70 18.15 11.40
N TRP A 12 -8.78 19.10 11.65
CA TRP A 12 -7.77 19.04 12.71
C TRP A 12 -8.11 19.87 13.97
N ILE A 13 -9.33 20.41 14.08
CA ILE A 13 -9.68 21.44 15.10
C ILE A 13 -10.18 20.88 16.45
N PHE A 14 -10.27 19.57 16.68
CA PHE A 14 -10.63 19.06 18.02
C PHE A 14 -9.83 17.83 18.43
N LEU A 15 -8.65 18.04 19.04
CA LEU A 15 -8.17 17.32 20.23
C LEU A 15 -7.10 18.19 20.95
N PRO A 16 -7.16 18.37 22.29
CA PRO A 16 -6.33 19.34 23.02
C PRO A 16 -5.02 18.76 23.59
N GLY A 17 -4.02 19.63 23.76
CA GLY A 17 -2.83 19.47 24.62
C GLY A 17 -1.64 18.76 23.94
N GLY A 18 -0.41 19.24 23.92
CA GLY A 18 0.29 20.27 24.70
C GLY A 18 1.74 19.79 24.91
N GLY A 19 2.71 20.72 24.91
CA GLY A 19 4.00 20.51 25.60
C GLY A 19 5.21 20.13 24.74
N LEU A 20 6.09 21.12 24.56
CA LEU A 20 7.50 20.96 24.23
C LEU A 20 8.23 20.11 25.28
N GLY A 21 9.16 19.26 24.81
CA GLY A 21 10.15 18.56 25.63
C GLY A 21 9.92 17.04 25.72
N ARG A 22 10.85 16.26 25.15
CA ARG A 22 11.21 14.86 25.50
C ARG A 22 12.30 14.41 24.51
N SER A 23 13.57 14.45 24.91
CA SER A 23 14.27 13.34 25.59
C SER A 23 14.42 12.11 24.70
N ALA A 24 15.66 11.84 24.30
CA ALA A 24 16.10 10.75 23.42
C ALA A 24 15.98 9.33 24.04
N SER A 25 15.26 9.16 25.14
CA SER A 25 15.10 7.86 25.85
C SER A 25 13.80 7.12 25.55
N ALA A 26 13.04 7.51 24.53
CA ALA A 26 11.76 6.87 24.16
C ALA A 26 11.81 6.15 22.79
N CYS A 27 12.98 5.68 22.34
CA CYS A 27 13.03 4.59 21.37
C CYS A 27 12.67 3.28 22.08
N LEU A 28 11.47 3.22 22.67
CA LEU A 28 10.79 1.95 22.86
C LEU A 28 10.82 1.29 21.48
N LEU A 29 11.46 0.13 21.38
CA LEU A 29 11.58 -0.69 20.19
C LEU A 29 10.18 -1.04 19.70
N ARG A 30 9.53 -0.11 18.99
CA ARG A 30 8.26 -0.36 18.34
C ARG A 30 8.54 -1.45 17.33
N MET A 31 7.82 -2.56 17.45
CA MET A 31 7.93 -3.67 16.51
C MET A 31 7.90 -3.11 15.08
N PRO A 32 8.84 -3.55 14.21
CA PRO A 32 8.81 -3.24 12.80
C PRO A 32 7.37 -3.32 12.25
N CYS A 33 6.95 -2.29 11.51
CA CYS A 33 5.62 -2.22 10.90
C CYS A 33 5.78 -2.26 9.38
N VAL A 34 5.11 -3.22 8.75
CA VAL A 34 5.09 -3.41 7.30
C VAL A 34 3.68 -3.18 6.78
N ALA A 35 3.56 -2.27 5.81
CA ALA A 35 2.32 -2.02 5.12
C ALA A 35 2.18 -2.98 3.93
N LEU A 36 1.06 -3.65 3.79
CA LEU A 36 0.74 -4.51 2.66
C LEU A 36 -0.25 -3.78 1.74
N ASN A 37 0.16 -3.51 0.50
CA ASN A 37 -0.69 -2.86 -0.48
C ASN A 37 -1.61 -3.89 -1.17
N GLY A 38 -2.86 -3.96 -0.73
CA GLY A 38 -3.87 -4.88 -1.25
C GLY A 38 -4.63 -4.38 -2.47
N ARG A 39 -4.10 -3.46 -3.29
CA ARG A 39 -4.80 -2.94 -4.49
C ARG A 39 -5.31 -4.04 -5.44
N PHE A 40 -4.68 -5.22 -5.44
CA PHE A 40 -5.14 -6.38 -6.20
C PHE A 40 -6.59 -6.79 -5.87
N SER A 41 -7.08 -6.44 -4.68
CA SER A 41 -8.41 -6.77 -4.21
C SER A 41 -9.52 -5.96 -4.88
N GLY A 42 -9.18 -5.06 -5.82
CA GLY A 42 -10.14 -4.21 -6.54
C GLY A 42 -10.91 -4.89 -7.68
N THR A 43 -10.69 -6.17 -7.93
CA THR A 43 -11.43 -6.94 -8.95
C THR A 43 -12.47 -7.86 -8.31
N VAL A 44 -13.61 -8.02 -8.98
CA VAL A 44 -14.66 -8.99 -8.61
C VAL A 44 -14.26 -10.40 -9.05
N GLN A 45 -13.64 -10.52 -10.23
CA GLN A 45 -13.14 -11.78 -10.77
C GLN A 45 -11.61 -11.70 -10.86
N PRO A 46 -10.86 -12.37 -9.95
CA PRO A 46 -9.41 -12.34 -9.97
C PRO A 46 -8.85 -13.08 -11.18
N THR A 47 -7.82 -12.51 -11.81
CA THR A 47 -6.97 -13.22 -12.77
C THR A 47 -5.79 -13.86 -12.02
N GLY A 48 -4.94 -14.61 -12.74
CA GLY A 48 -3.76 -15.26 -12.15
C GLY A 48 -2.90 -14.31 -11.30
N THR A 49 -2.68 -13.08 -11.76
CA THR A 49 -1.89 -12.08 -11.02
C THR A 49 -2.52 -11.72 -9.67
N GLN A 50 -3.83 -11.48 -9.61
CA GLN A 50 -4.50 -11.17 -8.34
C GLN A 50 -4.58 -12.41 -7.44
N THR A 51 -4.75 -13.60 -8.01
CA THR A 51 -4.76 -14.86 -7.25
C THR A 51 -3.42 -15.10 -6.56
N VAL A 52 -2.31 -14.94 -7.28
CA VAL A 52 -0.96 -15.10 -6.70
C VAL A 52 -0.68 -14.00 -5.67
N ALA A 53 -1.05 -12.74 -5.95
CA ALA A 53 -0.89 -11.64 -5.00
C ALA A 53 -1.67 -11.88 -3.70
N PHE A 54 -2.91 -12.36 -3.80
CA PHE A 54 -3.71 -12.76 -2.63
C PHE A 54 -3.05 -13.91 -1.87
N ALA A 55 -2.69 -15.00 -2.55
CA ALA A 55 -2.11 -16.17 -1.91
C ALA A 55 -0.80 -15.83 -1.19
N LEU A 56 0.05 -14.99 -1.79
CA LEU A 56 1.27 -14.48 -1.17
C LEU A 56 0.96 -13.71 0.11
N PHE A 57 0.03 -12.76 0.05
CA PHE A 57 -0.33 -11.95 1.21
C PHE A 57 -1.03 -12.76 2.28
N ASP A 58 -1.91 -13.69 1.93
CA ASP A 58 -2.57 -14.57 2.89
C ASP A 58 -1.55 -15.46 3.61
N ALA A 59 -0.59 -16.05 2.88
CA ALA A 59 0.49 -16.84 3.46
C ALA A 59 1.39 -16.00 4.38
N ILE A 60 1.78 -14.80 3.97
CA ILE A 60 2.51 -13.86 4.82
C ILE A 60 1.67 -13.56 6.06
N ILE A 61 0.43 -13.11 5.91
CA ILE A 61 -0.44 -12.69 7.01
C ILE A 61 -0.66 -13.82 8.04
N ARG A 62 -0.82 -15.06 7.59
CA ARG A 62 -1.04 -16.23 8.46
C ARG A 62 0.24 -16.85 9.03
N SER A 63 1.42 -16.49 8.52
CA SER A 63 2.67 -17.03 9.03
C SER A 63 2.83 -16.69 10.52
N PRO A 64 3.10 -17.66 11.41
CA PRO A 64 3.38 -17.37 12.82
C PRO A 64 4.54 -16.39 12.94
N ARG A 65 4.32 -15.27 13.63
CA ARG A 65 5.31 -14.21 13.84
C ARG A 65 5.03 -13.44 15.14
N THR A 66 6.08 -12.89 15.73
CA THR A 66 6.01 -12.08 16.96
C THR A 66 6.91 -10.85 16.91
N ASP A 67 7.57 -10.61 15.77
CA ASP A 67 8.62 -9.61 15.57
C ASP A 67 8.23 -8.49 14.59
N VAL A 68 7.10 -8.62 13.89
CA VAL A 68 6.61 -7.62 12.94
C VAL A 68 5.09 -7.47 12.98
N GLU A 69 4.64 -6.21 12.99
CA GLU A 69 3.23 -5.82 12.85
C GLU A 69 2.90 -5.61 11.37
N LEU A 70 1.77 -6.13 10.91
CA LEU A 70 1.30 -5.96 9.54
C LEU A 70 0.09 -5.05 9.47
N VAL A 71 0.10 -4.12 8.51
CA VAL A 71 -1.05 -3.28 8.18
C VAL A 71 -1.45 -3.55 6.74
N ALA A 72 -2.54 -4.30 6.54
CA ALA A 72 -3.04 -4.63 5.21
C ALA A 72 -4.07 -3.59 4.74
N PHE A 73 -3.84 -2.97 3.59
CA PHE A 73 -4.79 -2.04 2.97
C PHE A 73 -5.51 -2.75 1.84
N ALA A 74 -6.73 -3.23 2.06
CA ALA A 74 -7.43 -4.08 1.11
C ALA A 74 -8.95 -3.85 1.13
N ASP A 75 -9.63 -4.29 0.09
CA ASP A 75 -11.08 -4.32 0.01
C ASP A 75 -11.59 -5.64 0.61
N PRO A 76 -12.37 -5.61 1.70
CA PRO A 76 -12.88 -6.81 2.37
C PRO A 76 -13.85 -7.63 1.50
N ARG A 77 -14.39 -7.04 0.42
CA ARG A 77 -15.26 -7.75 -0.53
C ARG A 77 -14.51 -8.71 -1.45
N PHE A 78 -13.19 -8.64 -1.49
CA PHE A 78 -12.39 -9.66 -2.16
C PHE A 78 -12.37 -10.94 -1.32
N GLY A 79 -12.67 -12.07 -1.95
CA GLY A 79 -12.78 -13.36 -1.27
C GLY A 79 -11.56 -13.66 -0.39
N GLY A 80 -11.80 -13.94 0.89
CA GLY A 80 -10.76 -14.27 1.87
C GLY A 80 -10.11 -13.10 2.61
N VAL A 81 -10.19 -11.86 2.10
CA VAL A 81 -9.58 -10.68 2.76
C VAL A 81 -10.21 -10.39 4.12
N GLU A 82 -11.52 -10.53 4.23
CA GLU A 82 -12.23 -10.29 5.51
C GLU A 82 -11.74 -11.24 6.62
N ALA A 83 -11.27 -12.44 6.27
CA ALA A 83 -10.72 -13.40 7.22
C ALA A 83 -9.37 -12.97 7.82
N TRP A 84 -8.77 -11.87 7.35
CA TRP A 84 -7.58 -11.27 7.97
C TRP A 84 -7.92 -10.41 9.19
N ARG A 85 -9.20 -10.01 9.34
CA ARG A 85 -9.63 -9.22 10.47
C ARG A 85 -9.51 -10.00 11.77
N GLY A 86 -8.92 -9.39 12.79
CA GLY A 86 -8.76 -10.00 14.11
C GLY A 86 -7.61 -11.00 14.22
N LEU A 87 -6.83 -11.22 13.15
CA LEU A 87 -5.61 -12.02 13.26
C LEU A 87 -4.56 -11.29 14.13
N PRO A 88 -3.83 -12.01 15.00
CA PRO A 88 -2.81 -11.40 15.85
C PRO A 88 -1.71 -10.69 15.04
N GLY A 89 -1.33 -9.48 15.46
CA GLY A 89 -0.30 -8.68 14.78
C GLY A 89 -0.71 -8.19 13.38
N VAL A 90 -2.02 -8.16 13.07
CA VAL A 90 -2.56 -7.74 11.78
C VAL A 90 -3.63 -6.68 11.99
N THR A 91 -3.45 -5.53 11.33
CA THR A 91 -4.48 -4.51 11.18
C THR A 91 -4.98 -4.50 9.75
N LEU A 92 -6.25 -4.84 9.54
CA LEU A 92 -6.92 -4.65 8.25
C LEU A 92 -7.45 -3.21 8.16
N VAL A 93 -7.00 -2.48 7.15
CA VAL A 93 -7.48 -1.15 6.77
C VAL A 93 -8.31 -1.29 5.51
N GLU A 94 -9.61 -1.04 5.65
CA GLU A 94 -10.55 -1.15 4.53
C GLU A 94 -10.32 -0.04 3.51
N VAL A 95 -10.18 -0.45 2.26
CA VAL A 95 -10.12 0.44 1.10
C VAL A 95 -11.09 -0.10 0.05
N PRO A 96 -12.10 0.68 -0.37
CA PRO A 96 -13.19 0.15 -1.20
C PRO A 96 -12.80 0.08 -2.69
N PHE A 97 -11.71 -0.63 -3.01
CA PHE A 97 -11.16 -0.73 -4.36
C PHE A 97 -12.17 -1.25 -5.40
N GLN A 98 -13.05 -2.19 -5.06
CA GLN A 98 -14.05 -2.72 -6.01
C GLN A 98 -15.14 -1.69 -6.35
N SER A 99 -15.30 -0.60 -5.60
CA SER A 99 -16.22 0.49 -5.96
C SER A 99 -15.52 1.61 -6.72
N TRP A 100 -14.23 1.48 -7.01
CA TRP A 100 -13.43 2.49 -7.68
C TRP A 100 -13.07 2.07 -9.10
N SER A 101 -12.87 3.07 -9.97
CA SER A 101 -12.21 2.83 -11.25
C SER A 101 -10.74 2.46 -11.02
N ARG A 102 -10.14 1.74 -11.99
CA ARG A 102 -8.70 1.42 -11.97
C ARG A 102 -7.83 2.68 -11.82
N ALA A 103 -8.20 3.76 -12.48
CA ALA A 103 -7.49 5.04 -12.39
C ALA A 103 -7.55 5.63 -10.98
N LYS A 104 -8.72 5.58 -10.31
CA LYS A 104 -8.87 6.05 -8.93
C LYS A 104 -8.07 5.19 -7.95
N ALA A 105 -8.10 3.86 -8.10
CA ALA A 105 -7.28 2.95 -7.30
C ALA A 105 -5.78 3.22 -7.51
N GLN A 106 -5.35 3.48 -8.75
CA GLN A 106 -3.96 3.85 -9.05
C GLN A 106 -3.59 5.18 -8.39
N ALA A 107 -4.44 6.21 -8.50
CA ALA A 107 -4.18 7.50 -7.86
C ALA A 107 -4.08 7.37 -6.33
N TRP A 108 -4.96 6.56 -5.71
CA TRP A 108 -4.88 6.27 -4.28
C TRP A 108 -3.57 5.60 -3.89
N GLU A 109 -3.12 4.60 -4.67
CA GLU A 109 -1.82 3.96 -4.46
C GLU A 109 -0.68 4.98 -4.55
N GLN A 110 -0.69 5.85 -5.54
CA GLN A 110 0.40 6.80 -5.76
C GLN A 110 0.45 7.93 -4.71
N PHE A 111 -0.71 8.41 -4.22
CA PHE A 111 -0.78 9.64 -3.43
C PHE A 111 -1.25 9.47 -1.99
N VAL A 112 -2.01 8.41 -1.67
CA VAL A 112 -2.62 8.26 -0.34
C VAL A 112 -1.93 7.15 0.44
N PHE A 113 -1.70 6.00 -0.19
CA PHE A 113 -1.10 4.83 0.45
C PHE A 113 0.21 5.13 1.20
N PRO A 114 1.21 5.82 0.63
CA PRO A 114 2.51 6.04 1.30
C PRO A 114 2.35 6.80 2.62
N PHE A 115 1.52 7.84 2.62
CA PHE A 115 1.26 8.64 3.82
C PHE A 115 0.39 7.89 4.82
N ALA A 116 -0.61 7.15 4.37
CA ALA A 116 -1.45 6.32 5.23
C ALA A 116 -0.62 5.24 5.96
N ALA A 117 0.29 4.57 5.24
CA ALA A 117 1.25 3.63 5.82
C ALA A 117 2.17 4.33 6.84
N ARG A 118 2.75 5.47 6.47
CA ARG A 118 3.68 6.22 7.34
C ARG A 118 3.03 6.69 8.63
N ARG A 119 1.79 7.18 8.57
CA ARG A 119 1.00 7.62 9.75
C ARG A 119 0.71 6.48 10.71
N ARG A 120 0.61 5.25 10.21
CA ARG A 120 0.46 4.05 11.04
C ARG A 120 1.77 3.53 11.63
N GLY A 121 2.89 4.21 11.34
CA GLY A 121 4.22 3.85 11.86
C GLY A 121 4.95 2.84 10.98
N CYS A 122 4.38 2.46 9.84
CA CYS A 122 5.06 1.56 8.92
C CYS A 122 6.24 2.25 8.23
N ARG A 123 7.33 1.50 8.08
CA ARG A 123 8.59 1.96 7.46
C ARG A 123 8.95 1.19 6.20
N VAL A 124 8.25 0.08 5.94
CA VAL A 124 8.35 -0.73 4.73
C VAL A 124 6.93 -0.92 4.18
N ALA A 125 6.81 -0.90 2.86
CA ALA A 125 5.58 -1.20 2.14
C ALA A 125 5.84 -2.29 1.10
N HIS A 126 5.06 -3.36 1.13
CA HIS A 126 5.11 -4.43 0.14
C HIS A 126 3.99 -4.24 -0.88
N HIS A 127 4.38 -4.20 -2.15
CA HIS A 127 3.52 -4.13 -3.32
C HIS A 127 3.55 -5.50 -4.02
N PRO A 128 2.47 -6.28 -3.99
CA PRO A 128 2.51 -7.65 -4.48
C PRO A 128 2.36 -7.73 -6.00
N ILE A 129 2.09 -6.62 -6.67
CA ILE A 129 1.90 -6.56 -8.13
C ILE A 129 2.65 -5.36 -8.64
N MET A 130 3.66 -5.61 -9.49
CA MET A 130 4.35 -4.79 -10.50
C MET A 130 4.58 -3.28 -10.26
N THR A 131 3.64 -2.53 -9.70
CA THR A 131 3.70 -1.09 -9.48
C THR A 131 4.03 -0.74 -8.02
N SER A 132 4.68 0.40 -7.84
CA SER A 132 4.81 1.03 -6.53
C SER A 132 4.63 2.55 -6.64
N PRO A 133 4.34 3.25 -5.53
CA PRO A 133 4.22 4.70 -5.50
C PRO A 133 5.54 5.36 -5.88
N ILE A 134 5.54 6.38 -6.72
CA ILE A 134 6.77 7.14 -7.03
C ILE A 134 7.27 7.84 -5.76
N LEU A 135 6.36 8.50 -5.03
CA LEU A 135 6.65 9.14 -3.76
C LEU A 135 6.49 8.13 -2.62
N LYS A 136 7.59 7.85 -1.93
CA LYS A 136 7.65 6.83 -0.88
C LYS A 136 7.23 7.30 0.51
N ALA A 137 7.16 8.62 0.74
CA ALA A 137 6.80 9.23 2.03
C ALA A 137 7.52 8.65 3.27
N GLY A 138 8.79 8.25 3.10
CA GLY A 138 9.60 7.63 4.17
C GLY A 138 9.36 6.13 4.40
N CYS A 139 8.55 5.47 3.57
CA CYS A 139 8.34 4.03 3.56
C CYS A 139 9.15 3.38 2.43
N ARG A 140 10.12 2.51 2.76
CA ARG A 140 10.85 1.74 1.74
C ARG A 140 9.89 0.79 1.01
N SER A 141 10.00 0.66 -0.31
CA SER A 141 9.15 -0.25 -1.07
C SER A 141 9.85 -1.59 -1.33
N VAL A 142 9.11 -2.67 -1.14
CA VAL A 142 9.39 -4.01 -1.67
C VAL A 142 8.34 -4.27 -2.75
N VAL A 143 8.75 -4.66 -3.94
CA VAL A 143 7.84 -4.94 -5.06
C VAL A 143 8.04 -6.36 -5.51
N THR A 144 6.97 -7.13 -5.59
CA THR A 144 6.97 -8.45 -6.23
C THR A 144 6.63 -8.27 -7.70
N LEU A 145 7.57 -8.64 -8.57
CA LEU A 145 7.36 -8.71 -10.01
C LEU A 145 6.97 -10.14 -10.36
N HIS A 146 5.86 -10.30 -11.08
CA HIS A 146 5.40 -11.62 -11.54
C HIS A 146 5.97 -12.00 -12.90
N ASP A 147 6.29 -11.01 -13.73
CA ASP A 147 6.93 -11.15 -15.02
C ASP A 147 7.64 -9.84 -15.38
N LEU A 148 8.40 -9.85 -16.48
CA LEU A 148 9.06 -8.69 -17.05
C LEU A 148 8.57 -8.43 -18.48
N ASN A 149 7.36 -8.87 -18.83
CA ASN A 149 6.84 -8.78 -20.20
C ASN A 149 6.74 -7.33 -20.66
N PHE A 150 6.40 -6.41 -19.76
CA PHE A 150 6.35 -4.98 -20.08
C PHE A 150 7.73 -4.38 -20.41
N TYR A 151 8.82 -5.02 -19.97
CA TYR A 151 10.20 -4.62 -20.25
C TYR A 151 10.75 -5.29 -21.51
N HIS A 152 10.57 -6.61 -21.65
CA HIS A 152 11.08 -7.37 -22.79
C HIS A 152 10.21 -7.29 -24.06
N HIS A 153 8.91 -7.08 -23.90
CA HIS A 153 7.92 -7.03 -24.98
C HIS A 153 7.04 -5.77 -24.91
N PRO A 154 7.64 -4.55 -24.94
CA PRO A 154 6.89 -3.30 -24.88
C PRO A 154 5.84 -3.17 -26.01
N GLU A 155 6.06 -3.83 -27.15
CA GLU A 155 5.14 -3.88 -28.29
C GLU A 155 3.77 -4.50 -27.99
N TRP A 156 3.66 -5.35 -26.95
CA TRP A 156 2.38 -5.92 -26.52
C TRP A 156 1.50 -4.92 -25.77
N PHE A 157 2.04 -3.75 -25.41
CA PHE A 157 1.37 -2.77 -24.57
C PHE A 157 1.12 -1.47 -25.34
N SER A 158 -0.05 -0.87 -25.09
CA SER A 158 -0.32 0.49 -25.58
C SER A 158 0.72 1.47 -25.03
N TRP A 159 1.00 2.54 -25.79
CA TRP A 159 1.97 3.56 -25.39
C TRP A 159 1.67 4.16 -24.00
N ARG A 160 0.38 4.27 -23.65
CA ARG A 160 -0.06 4.77 -22.33
C ARG A 160 0.34 3.83 -21.20
N ILE A 161 0.14 2.53 -21.38
CA ILE A 161 0.50 1.51 -20.38
C ILE A 161 2.02 1.46 -20.21
N ARG A 162 2.76 1.50 -21.32
CA ARG A 162 4.23 1.60 -21.31
C ARG A 162 4.72 2.79 -20.50
N ALA A 163 4.17 3.97 -20.75
CA ALA A 163 4.55 5.18 -20.02
C ALA A 163 4.28 5.05 -18.52
N VAL A 164 3.13 4.49 -18.12
CA VAL A 164 2.80 4.27 -16.71
C VAL A 164 3.76 3.27 -16.06
N PHE A 165 4.03 2.12 -16.69
CA PHE A 165 4.94 1.12 -16.14
C PHE A 165 6.39 1.58 -16.11
N GLY A 166 6.86 2.33 -17.10
CA GLY A 166 8.22 2.90 -17.09
C GLY A 166 8.47 3.78 -15.86
N ILE A 167 7.44 4.44 -15.34
CA ILE A 167 7.54 5.32 -14.17
C ILE A 167 7.24 4.57 -12.86
N THR A 168 6.26 3.67 -12.86
CA THR A 168 5.71 3.09 -11.62
C THR A 168 6.19 1.68 -11.31
N ALA A 169 6.64 0.92 -12.31
CA ALA A 169 7.06 -0.47 -12.14
C ALA A 169 8.57 -0.66 -11.98
N LEU A 170 9.38 0.30 -12.44
CA LEU A 170 10.84 0.21 -12.45
C LEU A 170 11.56 1.34 -11.70
N PRO A 171 11.09 1.90 -10.57
CA PRO A 171 11.88 2.91 -9.87
C PRO A 171 13.21 2.29 -9.38
N GLY A 172 14.31 2.57 -10.09
CA GLY A 172 15.66 2.08 -9.78
C GLY A 172 16.23 1.00 -10.72
N LEU A 173 15.51 0.61 -11.78
CA LEU A 173 16.00 -0.25 -12.87
C LEU A 173 16.25 0.62 -14.12
N HIS A 174 17.24 1.50 -14.01
CA HIS A 174 17.79 2.30 -15.11
C HIS A 174 19.30 2.13 -15.13
#